data_AF-A0A954KYQ2-F1
#
_entry.id   AF-A0A954KYQ2-F1
#
_cell.length_a   1.000
_cell.length_b   1.000
_cell.length_c   1.000
_cell.angle_alpha   90.00
_cell.angle_beta   90.00
_cell.angle_gamma   90.00
#
_symmetry.space_group_name_H-M   'P 1'
#
loop_
_entity.id
_entity.type
_entity.pdbx_description
1 polymer ?
#
loop_
_entity_poly.entity_id
_entity_poly.type
_entity_poly.pdbx_seq_one_letter_code
_entity_poly.pdbx_strand_id
1 'polypeptide(L)'
;MKTSMCRIVAVIALCPAVDQAVADDRAEPPRVGDTTPGWTALTGTDDKQHSLSDLADTKVVVVCFTSNSCPYSVDYEERLVALQTRFEREKLSAQLVAINSNAIPADSLDRMKERASERSFSFPYLRDETQETAKNWGAVYTPEFFVLNSDRKIVYKGAMDDNTEADKVTKSYVDLAVQAALAGTVPETTETGARGCTIRFKRRRR
;
A
#
# COMPACT_ATOMS: atom_id res chain seq x y z
N MET A 1 71.00 26.91 -48.11
CA MET A 1 70.93 25.88 -47.05
C MET A 1 69.70 26.17 -46.21
N LYS A 2 68.83 25.17 -46.04
CA LYS A 2 67.46 25.26 -45.50
C LYS A 2 67.47 25.31 -43.97
N THR A 3 66.63 26.14 -43.36
CA THR A 3 66.12 25.92 -42.00
C THR A 3 64.63 26.23 -41.96
N SER A 4 63.82 25.17 -42.05
CA SER A 4 62.37 25.21 -41.80
C SER A 4 62.12 25.12 -40.30
N MET A 5 61.41 26.11 -39.77
CA MET A 5 60.95 26.15 -38.38
C MET A 5 59.54 25.53 -38.33
N CYS A 6 59.41 24.38 -37.67
CA CYS A 6 58.15 23.65 -37.51
C CYS A 6 57.41 24.22 -36.29
N ARG A 7 56.24 24.83 -36.49
CA ARG A 7 55.36 25.28 -35.41
C ARG A 7 54.32 24.20 -35.11
N ILE A 8 54.38 23.64 -33.90
CA ILE A 8 53.37 22.74 -33.34
C ILE A 8 52.20 23.61 -32.84
N VAL A 9 50.99 23.38 -33.38
CA VAL A 9 49.75 23.96 -32.86
C VAL A 9 49.06 22.88 -32.04
N ALA A 10 48.93 23.09 -30.73
CA ALA A 10 48.19 22.22 -29.82
C ALA A 10 46.69 22.49 -29.93
N VAL A 11 45.91 21.47 -30.29
CA VAL A 11 44.45 21.52 -30.32
C VAL A 11 43.94 21.17 -28.92
N ILE A 12 43.42 22.16 -28.20
CA ILE A 12 42.75 21.99 -26.92
C ILE A 12 41.33 21.48 -27.22
N ALA A 13 41.09 20.18 -26.97
CA ALA A 13 39.77 19.60 -27.07
C ALA A 13 38.93 20.02 -25.84
N LEU A 14 37.95 20.90 -26.07
CA LEU A 14 36.96 21.31 -25.08
C LEU A 14 35.91 20.19 -24.96
N CYS A 15 35.94 19.45 -23.86
CA CYS A 15 34.94 18.43 -23.55
C CYS A 15 33.70 19.12 -22.95
N PRO A 16 32.51 19.04 -23.57
CA PRO A 16 31.30 19.61 -22.97
C PRO A 16 30.90 18.74 -21.77
N ALA A 17 30.82 19.37 -20.60
CA ALA A 17 30.29 18.73 -19.40
C ALA A 17 28.80 18.44 -19.63
N VAL A 18 28.44 17.15 -19.72
CA VAL A 18 27.06 16.69 -19.71
C VAL A 18 26.55 16.83 -18.28
N ASP A 19 25.69 17.82 -18.07
CA ASP A 19 24.96 18.00 -16.82
C ASP A 19 23.92 16.86 -16.72
N GLN A 20 24.29 15.77 -16.04
CA GLN A 20 23.35 14.70 -15.75
C GLN A 20 22.45 15.14 -14.61
N ALA A 21 21.28 15.67 -14.97
CA ALA A 21 20.15 15.76 -14.06
C ALA A 21 19.82 14.34 -13.57
N VAL A 22 20.05 14.09 -12.27
CA VAL A 22 19.64 12.85 -11.61
C VAL A 22 18.11 12.89 -11.48
N ALA A 23 17.41 12.21 -12.39
CA ALA A 23 15.99 11.97 -12.25
C ALA A 23 15.73 11.16 -10.95
N ASP A 24 14.82 11.65 -10.10
CA ASP A 24 14.32 10.89 -8.96
C ASP A 24 13.44 9.77 -9.53
N ASP A 25 14.04 8.59 -9.72
CA ASP A 25 13.48 7.40 -10.39
C ASP A 25 12.34 6.71 -9.60
N ARG A 26 11.55 7.49 -8.85
CA ARG A 26 10.39 6.98 -8.13
C ARG A 26 9.18 7.04 -9.05
N ALA A 27 8.68 5.87 -9.43
CA ALA A 27 7.39 5.74 -10.07
C ALA A 27 6.32 6.50 -9.26
N GLU A 28 5.45 7.26 -9.94
CA GLU A 28 4.29 7.88 -9.29
C GLU A 28 3.44 6.79 -8.62
N PRO A 29 2.87 7.06 -7.42
CA PRO A 29 2.01 6.08 -6.78
C PRO A 29 0.78 5.78 -7.65
N PRO A 30 0.29 4.53 -7.67
CA PRO A 30 -0.79 4.10 -8.52
C PRO A 30 -2.09 4.83 -8.19
N ARG A 31 -2.87 5.16 -9.22
CA ARG A 31 -4.18 5.80 -9.15
C ARG A 31 -5.29 4.75 -9.27
N VAL A 32 -6.53 5.16 -9.01
CA VAL A 32 -7.68 4.32 -9.39
C VAL A 32 -7.64 4.03 -10.89
N GLY A 33 -7.81 2.76 -11.24
CA GLY A 33 -7.72 2.23 -12.60
C GLY A 33 -6.38 1.56 -12.92
N ASP A 34 -5.32 1.91 -12.19
CA ASP A 34 -3.99 1.34 -12.41
C ASP A 34 -3.87 -0.07 -11.81
N THR A 35 -3.04 -0.89 -12.44
CA THR A 35 -2.60 -2.16 -11.85
C THR A 35 -1.68 -1.89 -10.67
N THR A 36 -1.94 -2.54 -9.53
CA THR A 36 -1.11 -2.35 -8.34
C THR A 36 0.30 -2.94 -8.52
N PRO A 37 1.36 -2.32 -7.96
CA PRO A 37 2.70 -2.91 -7.92
C PRO A 37 2.80 -4.19 -7.08
N GLY A 38 1.77 -4.53 -6.28
CA GLY A 38 1.75 -5.75 -5.47
C GLY A 38 2.81 -5.79 -4.36
N TRP A 39 3.11 -7.00 -3.86
CA TRP A 39 4.20 -7.33 -2.93
C TRP A 39 4.57 -8.82 -3.09
N THR A 40 5.81 -9.18 -2.75
CA THR A 40 6.39 -10.50 -3.12
C THR A 40 6.92 -11.35 -1.96
N ALA A 41 6.86 -10.88 -0.70
CA ALA A 41 7.20 -11.67 0.49
C ALA A 41 7.05 -10.81 1.76
N LEU A 42 5.82 -10.48 2.15
CA LEU A 42 5.59 -9.85 3.45
C LEU A 42 5.33 -10.92 4.50
N THR A 43 6.02 -10.83 5.64
CA THR A 43 5.87 -11.79 6.72
C THR A 43 4.58 -11.52 7.48
N GLY A 44 3.73 -12.54 7.56
CA GLY A 44 2.47 -12.49 8.29
C GLY A 44 2.62 -12.83 9.77
N THR A 45 1.59 -12.52 10.55
CA THR A 45 1.47 -12.98 11.95
C THR A 45 1.41 -14.50 12.10
N ASP A 46 1.23 -15.23 11.01
CA ASP A 46 1.30 -16.69 10.93
C ASP A 46 2.71 -17.22 10.64
N ASP A 47 3.74 -16.36 10.69
CA ASP A 47 5.14 -16.66 10.39
C ASP A 47 5.42 -17.11 8.95
N LYS A 48 4.45 -16.92 8.03
CA LYS A 48 4.61 -17.24 6.61
C LYS A 48 4.91 -15.98 5.80
N GLN A 49 5.51 -16.20 4.63
CA GLN A 49 5.64 -15.14 3.62
C GLN A 49 4.40 -15.15 2.73
N HIS A 50 3.82 -13.97 2.51
CA HIS A 50 2.65 -13.77 1.67
C HIS A 50 2.98 -12.84 0.52
N SER A 51 2.39 -13.11 -0.64
CA SER A 51 2.49 -12.32 -1.87
C SER A 51 1.10 -12.01 -2.39
N LEU A 52 0.95 -10.91 -3.16
CA LEU A 52 -0.33 -10.61 -3.79
C LEU A 52 -0.76 -11.71 -4.79
N SER A 53 0.21 -12.41 -5.38
CA SER A 53 -0.03 -13.54 -6.28
C SER A 53 -0.67 -14.75 -5.60
N ASP A 54 -0.52 -14.91 -4.28
CA ASP A 54 -1.13 -16.02 -3.53
C ASP A 54 -2.66 -15.91 -3.50
N LEU A 55 -3.18 -14.72 -3.81
CA LEU A 55 -4.60 -14.42 -3.89
C LEU A 55 -5.13 -14.49 -5.32
N ALA A 56 -4.43 -15.08 -6.30
CA ALA A 56 -4.82 -15.07 -7.71
C ALA A 56 -6.27 -15.53 -7.97
N ASP A 57 -6.77 -16.50 -7.19
CA ASP A 57 -8.14 -17.03 -7.32
C ASP A 57 -9.20 -16.20 -6.58
N THR A 58 -8.81 -15.18 -5.82
CA THR A 58 -9.73 -14.24 -5.16
C THR A 58 -10.11 -13.13 -6.12
N LYS A 59 -11.41 -12.97 -6.42
CA LYS A 59 -11.89 -11.93 -7.34
C LYS A 59 -11.62 -10.53 -6.82
N VAL A 60 -11.84 -10.28 -5.53
CA VAL A 60 -11.66 -8.96 -4.93
C VAL A 60 -10.71 -9.01 -3.75
N VAL A 61 -9.74 -8.09 -3.70
CA VAL A 61 -8.81 -8.00 -2.56
C VAL A 61 -8.96 -6.62 -1.95
N VAL A 62 -9.29 -6.56 -0.66
CA VAL A 62 -9.26 -5.33 0.13
C VAL A 62 -7.92 -5.27 0.83
N VAL A 63 -7.13 -4.23 0.58
CA VAL A 63 -5.86 -3.97 1.27
C VAL A 63 -6.07 -2.81 2.23
N CYS A 64 -5.72 -3.00 3.50
CA CYS A 64 -5.77 -1.98 4.53
C CYS A 64 -4.36 -1.74 5.09
N PHE A 65 -3.80 -0.55 4.85
CA PHE A 65 -2.60 -0.13 5.57
C PHE A 65 -3.02 0.31 6.97
N THR A 66 -2.59 -0.40 8.00
CA THR A 66 -3.02 -0.21 9.39
C THR A 66 -1.84 -0.23 10.36
N SER A 67 -2.11 -0.05 11.65
CA SER A 67 -1.10 -0.18 12.71
C SER A 67 -1.73 -0.58 14.04
N ASN A 68 -0.91 -1.12 14.95
CA ASN A 68 -1.30 -1.42 16.32
C ASN A 68 -1.30 -0.17 17.22
N SER A 69 -0.55 0.86 16.82
CA SER A 69 -0.25 2.03 17.66
C SER A 69 -1.06 3.28 17.33
N CYS A 70 -1.75 3.30 16.18
CA CYS A 70 -2.66 4.37 15.83
C CYS A 70 -4.03 4.17 16.49
N PRO A 71 -4.55 5.14 17.26
CA PRO A 71 -5.88 5.01 17.88
C PRO A 71 -6.98 4.83 16.83
N TYR A 72 -6.89 5.53 15.69
CA TYR A 72 -7.84 5.32 14.60
C TYR A 72 -7.79 3.88 14.10
N SER A 73 -6.61 3.32 13.78
CA SER A 73 -6.50 1.92 13.34
C SER A 73 -7.13 0.94 14.33
N VAL A 74 -6.90 1.17 15.63
CA VAL A 74 -7.49 0.36 16.71
C VAL A 74 -9.01 0.43 16.70
N ASP A 75 -9.60 1.61 16.51
CA ASP A 75 -11.06 1.80 16.44
C ASP A 75 -11.72 1.15 15.20
N TYR A 76 -10.93 0.77 14.18
CA TYR A 76 -11.42 0.07 13.00
C TYR A 76 -11.34 -1.47 13.11
N GLU A 77 -10.64 -2.03 14.10
CA GLU A 77 -10.37 -3.48 14.17
C GLU A 77 -11.64 -4.33 14.16
N GLU A 78 -12.65 -3.96 14.96
CA GLU A 78 -13.93 -4.69 14.99
C GLU A 78 -14.64 -4.67 13.63
N ARG A 79 -14.54 -3.54 12.91
CA ARG A 79 -15.11 -3.40 11.56
C ARG A 79 -14.34 -4.22 10.53
N LEU A 80 -13.01 -4.33 10.66
CA LEU A 80 -12.20 -5.20 9.81
C LEU A 80 -12.56 -6.67 10.02
N VAL A 81 -12.72 -7.11 11.28
CA VAL A 81 -13.18 -8.46 11.60
C VAL A 81 -14.57 -8.71 11.02
N ALA A 82 -15.51 -7.79 11.23
CA ALA A 82 -16.87 -7.92 10.70
C ALA A 82 -16.89 -7.98 9.16
N LEU A 83 -16.02 -7.23 8.48
CA LEU A 83 -15.86 -7.25 7.03
C LEU A 83 -15.41 -8.63 6.54
N GLN A 84 -14.32 -9.16 7.10
CA GLN A 84 -13.79 -10.48 6.73
C GLN A 84 -14.76 -11.61 7.10
N THR A 85 -15.37 -11.58 8.29
CA THR A 85 -16.40 -12.55 8.70
C THR A 85 -17.57 -12.56 7.73
N ARG A 86 -17.99 -11.40 7.22
CA ARG A 86 -19.04 -11.32 6.20
C ARG A 86 -18.62 -12.04 4.91
N PHE A 87 -17.40 -11.78 4.42
CA PHE A 87 -16.87 -12.43 3.22
C PHE A 87 -16.91 -13.95 3.35
N GLU A 88 -16.48 -14.49 4.49
CA GLU A 88 -16.49 -15.91 4.79
C GLU A 88 -17.91 -16.49 4.90
N ARG A 89 -18.77 -15.84 5.69
CA ARG A 89 -20.15 -16.28 5.95
C ARG A 89 -20.98 -16.35 4.67
N GLU A 90 -20.82 -15.36 3.80
CA GLU A 90 -21.56 -15.25 2.53
C GLU A 90 -20.84 -15.92 1.36
N LYS A 91 -19.66 -16.52 1.61
CA LYS A 91 -18.82 -17.19 0.59
C LYS A 91 -18.49 -16.27 -0.58
N LEU A 92 -18.25 -14.99 -0.31
CA LEU A 92 -17.83 -14.03 -1.32
C LEU A 92 -16.40 -14.35 -1.74
N SER A 93 -16.10 -14.19 -3.03
CA SER A 93 -14.73 -14.28 -3.54
C SER A 93 -13.98 -12.96 -3.25
N ALA A 94 -13.85 -12.65 -1.96
CA ALA A 94 -13.22 -11.44 -1.45
C ALA A 94 -12.32 -11.76 -0.25
N GLN A 95 -11.16 -11.10 -0.14
CA GLN A 95 -10.23 -11.27 0.97
C GLN A 95 -9.75 -9.90 1.47
N LEU A 96 -9.80 -9.69 2.79
CA LEU A 96 -9.11 -8.58 3.43
C LEU A 96 -7.64 -8.95 3.68
N VAL A 97 -6.72 -8.02 3.46
CA VAL A 97 -5.30 -8.09 3.82
C VAL A 97 -4.93 -6.82 4.56
N ALA A 98 -4.44 -6.94 5.79
CA ALA A 98 -3.93 -5.82 6.56
C ALA A 98 -2.39 -5.74 6.42
N ILE A 99 -1.83 -4.56 6.25
CA ILE A 99 -0.39 -4.33 6.12
C ILE A 99 0.05 -3.27 7.13
N ASN A 100 1.05 -3.57 7.95
CA ASN A 100 1.65 -2.64 8.90
C ASN A 100 3.04 -2.21 8.43
N SER A 101 3.15 -0.94 8.03
CA SER A 101 4.40 -0.32 7.58
C SER A 101 5.02 0.59 8.65
N ASN A 102 4.58 0.58 9.90
CA ASN A 102 5.13 1.44 10.96
C ASN A 102 6.38 0.84 11.62
N ALA A 103 7.51 1.54 11.58
CA ALA A 103 8.77 1.07 12.13
C ALA A 103 8.98 1.49 13.60
N ILE A 104 8.07 1.13 14.50
CA ILE A 104 8.19 1.38 15.95
C ILE A 104 7.96 0.10 16.77
N PRO A 105 8.42 0.03 18.04
CA PRO A 105 8.31 -1.19 18.85
C PRO A 105 6.88 -1.72 19.04
N ALA A 106 5.89 -0.84 19.15
CA ALA A 106 4.48 -1.23 19.30
C ALA A 106 3.90 -1.91 18.03
N ASP A 107 4.55 -1.70 16.89
CA ASP A 107 4.17 -2.25 15.59
C ASP A 107 5.09 -3.40 15.16
N SER A 108 5.91 -3.95 16.06
CA SER A 108 6.75 -5.12 15.72
C SER A 108 5.88 -6.33 15.35
N LEU A 109 6.46 -7.27 14.60
CA LEU A 109 5.75 -8.50 14.21
C LEU A 109 5.23 -9.27 15.45
N ASP A 110 6.01 -9.34 16.53
CA ASP A 110 5.57 -9.98 17.78
C ASP A 110 4.34 -9.30 18.37
N ARG A 111 4.30 -7.96 18.39
CA ARG A 111 3.12 -7.21 18.84
C ARG A 111 1.93 -7.37 17.90
N MET A 112 2.18 -7.47 16.60
CA MET A 112 1.13 -7.79 15.62
C MET A 112 0.52 -9.17 15.87
N LYS A 113 1.34 -10.18 16.24
CA LYS A 113 0.86 -11.52 16.60
C LYS A 113 -0.01 -11.51 17.85
N GLU A 114 0.45 -10.87 18.91
CA GLU A 114 -0.32 -10.66 20.14
C GLU A 114 -1.68 -10.03 19.79
N ARG A 115 -1.66 -8.92 19.03
CA ARG A 115 -2.87 -8.20 18.66
C ARG A 115 -3.83 -9.02 17.79
N ALA A 116 -3.31 -9.70 16.77
CA ALA A 116 -4.10 -10.54 15.88
C ALA A 116 -4.78 -11.69 16.64
N SER A 117 -4.09 -12.29 17.61
CA SER A 117 -4.67 -13.31 18.48
C SER A 117 -5.72 -12.73 19.43
N GLU A 118 -5.47 -11.59 20.06
CA GLU A 118 -6.41 -10.94 20.97
C GLU A 118 -7.71 -10.50 20.30
N ARG A 119 -7.62 -10.09 19.03
CA ARG A 119 -8.75 -9.60 18.23
C ARG A 119 -9.32 -10.65 17.28
N SER A 120 -8.80 -11.87 17.30
CA SER A 120 -9.23 -12.97 16.44
C SER A 120 -9.24 -12.58 14.96
N PHE A 121 -8.17 -11.94 14.46
CA PHE A 121 -8.05 -11.61 13.05
C PHE A 121 -8.00 -12.89 12.21
N SER A 122 -8.98 -13.08 11.33
CA SER A 122 -9.07 -14.19 10.38
C SER A 122 -8.53 -13.85 8.99
N PHE A 123 -7.86 -12.70 8.86
CA PHE A 123 -7.24 -12.22 7.63
C PHE A 123 -5.72 -12.09 7.78
N PRO A 124 -4.94 -12.18 6.67
CA PRO A 124 -3.50 -11.95 6.72
C PRO A 124 -3.18 -10.57 7.28
N TYR A 125 -2.35 -10.52 8.32
CA TYR A 125 -1.81 -9.29 8.87
C TYR A 125 -0.29 -9.26 8.68
N LEU A 126 0.16 -8.45 7.73
CA LEU A 126 1.47 -8.53 7.11
C LEU A 126 2.37 -7.38 7.56
N ARG A 127 3.65 -7.69 7.77
CA ARG A 127 4.67 -6.73 8.19
C ARG A 127 5.44 -6.19 6.97
N ASP A 128 5.34 -4.90 6.72
CA ASP A 128 6.11 -4.19 5.69
C ASP A 128 7.28 -3.42 6.33
N GLU A 129 8.32 -4.15 6.72
CA GLU A 129 9.45 -3.62 7.49
C GLU A 129 10.30 -2.59 6.72
N THR A 130 10.44 -2.78 5.39
CA THR A 130 11.18 -1.86 4.50
C THR A 130 10.37 -0.60 4.20
N GLN A 131 9.05 -0.67 4.40
CA GLN A 131 8.07 0.36 4.06
C GLN A 131 7.99 0.62 2.54
N GLU A 132 8.54 -0.29 1.73
CA GLU A 132 8.53 -0.17 0.27
C GLU A 132 7.15 -0.44 -0.27
N THR A 133 6.39 -1.37 0.33
CA THR A 133 5.02 -1.63 -0.10
C THR A 133 4.16 -0.38 0.08
N ALA A 134 4.16 0.23 1.29
CA ALA A 134 3.42 1.48 1.50
C ALA A 134 3.86 2.61 0.56
N LYS A 135 5.16 2.76 0.29
CA LYS A 135 5.66 3.79 -0.65
C LYS A 135 5.18 3.54 -2.07
N ASN A 136 5.31 2.31 -2.56
CA ASN A 136 4.92 1.93 -3.92
C ASN A 136 3.42 2.06 -4.13
N TRP A 137 2.61 1.86 -3.09
CA TRP A 137 1.17 2.05 -3.12
C TRP A 137 0.73 3.51 -2.90
N GLY A 138 1.66 4.39 -2.53
CA GLY A 138 1.35 5.75 -2.10
C GLY A 138 0.39 5.80 -0.93
N ALA A 139 0.51 4.85 0.00
CA ALA A 139 -0.20 4.85 1.26
C ALA A 139 0.45 5.87 2.21
N VAL A 140 -0.39 6.69 2.85
CA VAL A 140 0.02 7.81 3.69
C VAL A 140 -0.56 7.69 5.09
N TYR A 141 -1.76 7.13 5.23
CA TYR A 141 -2.50 7.09 6.49
C TYR A 141 -2.69 5.67 7.02
N THR A 142 -2.98 5.57 8.32
CA THR A 142 -3.45 4.36 8.98
C THR A 142 -4.73 4.68 9.78
N PRO A 143 -5.89 4.07 9.44
CA PRO A 143 -6.09 3.15 8.34
C PRO A 143 -6.27 3.85 6.98
N GLU A 144 -5.79 3.23 5.91
CA GLU A 144 -6.06 3.61 4.52
C GLU A 144 -6.36 2.36 3.69
N PHE A 145 -7.42 2.42 2.87
CA PHE A 145 -8.00 1.28 2.19
C PHE A 145 -7.83 1.37 0.67
N PHE A 146 -7.60 0.21 0.06
CA PHE A 146 -7.56 0.01 -1.37
C PHE A 146 -8.41 -1.22 -1.70
N VAL A 147 -9.27 -1.14 -2.72
CA VAL A 147 -10.02 -2.31 -3.22
C VAL A 147 -9.50 -2.63 -4.61
N LEU A 148 -9.11 -3.89 -4.80
CA LEU A 148 -8.65 -4.42 -6.06
C LEU A 148 -9.72 -5.30 -6.71
N ASN A 149 -9.91 -5.18 -8.02
CA ASN A 149 -10.74 -6.11 -8.78
C ASN A 149 -9.96 -7.38 -9.19
N SER A 150 -10.58 -8.21 -10.04
CA SER A 150 -10.01 -9.48 -10.53
C SER A 150 -8.74 -9.29 -11.34
N ASP A 151 -8.58 -8.13 -11.98
CA ASP A 151 -7.41 -7.78 -12.78
C ASP A 151 -6.30 -7.11 -11.94
N ARG A 152 -6.47 -7.10 -10.61
CA ARG A 152 -5.59 -6.40 -9.66
C ARG A 152 -5.44 -4.91 -9.96
N LYS A 153 -6.51 -4.31 -10.50
CA LYS A 153 -6.61 -2.86 -10.64
C LYS A 153 -7.25 -2.26 -9.40
N ILE A 154 -6.73 -1.11 -8.96
CA ILE A 154 -7.33 -0.35 -7.86
C ILE A 154 -8.65 0.22 -8.37
N VAL A 155 -9.78 -0.20 -7.79
CA VAL A 155 -11.11 0.35 -8.10
C VAL A 155 -11.61 1.30 -7.04
N TYR A 156 -10.98 1.28 -5.85
CA TYR A 156 -11.24 2.22 -4.78
C TYR A 156 -9.99 2.53 -3.97
N LYS A 157 -9.83 3.77 -3.51
CA LYS A 157 -8.80 4.23 -2.56
C LYS A 157 -9.38 5.22 -1.55
N GLY A 158 -9.13 5.04 -0.25
CA GLY A 158 -9.47 6.07 0.75
C GLY A 158 -9.88 5.54 2.12
N ALA A 159 -10.89 6.17 2.73
CA ALA A 159 -11.48 5.76 4.01
C ALA A 159 -12.32 4.48 3.87
N MET A 160 -12.62 3.79 4.98
CA MET A 160 -13.56 2.66 4.96
C MET A 160 -15.00 3.14 4.73
N ASP A 161 -15.37 4.20 5.44
CA ASP A 161 -16.74 4.68 5.65
C ASP A 161 -16.80 6.22 5.60
N ASP A 162 -18.01 6.77 5.55
CA ASP A 162 -18.28 8.21 5.63
C ASP A 162 -18.02 8.82 7.02
N ASN A 163 -18.01 7.98 8.07
CA ASN A 163 -17.74 8.37 9.45
C ASN A 163 -16.67 7.51 10.13
N THR A 164 -15.93 8.11 11.06
CA THR A 164 -14.98 7.40 11.91
C THR A 164 -15.65 6.71 13.10
N GLU A 165 -16.76 7.27 13.59
CA GLU A 165 -17.58 6.69 14.66
C GLU A 165 -18.53 5.65 14.07
N ALA A 166 -18.41 4.39 14.52
CA ALA A 166 -19.08 3.25 13.90
C ALA A 166 -20.62 3.35 13.94
N ASP A 167 -21.19 3.93 14.99
CA ASP A 167 -22.64 4.13 15.18
C ASP A 167 -23.22 5.25 14.29
N LYS A 168 -22.37 6.10 13.72
CA LYS A 168 -22.76 7.20 12.81
C LYS A 168 -22.48 6.89 11.35
N VAL A 169 -21.97 5.70 11.04
CA VAL A 169 -21.73 5.29 9.65
C VAL A 169 -23.07 5.12 8.93
N THR A 170 -23.23 5.80 7.81
CA THR A 170 -24.40 5.62 6.93
C THR A 170 -24.04 5.04 5.57
N LYS A 171 -22.77 5.19 5.16
CA LYS A 171 -22.24 4.69 3.89
C LYS A 171 -20.87 4.05 4.12
N SER A 172 -20.74 2.75 3.81
CA SER A 172 -19.45 2.07 3.76
C SER A 172 -18.91 2.06 2.33
N TYR A 173 -17.89 2.86 2.05
CA TYR A 173 -17.30 2.97 0.73
C TYR A 173 -16.60 1.67 0.30
N VAL A 174 -15.88 1.03 1.23
CA VAL A 174 -15.18 -0.23 0.96
C VAL A 174 -16.18 -1.35 0.64
N ASP A 175 -17.28 -1.47 1.39
CA ASP A 175 -18.30 -2.48 1.09
C ASP A 175 -18.94 -2.26 -0.28
N LEU A 176 -19.33 -1.03 -0.61
CA LEU A 176 -19.88 -0.69 -1.92
C LEU A 176 -18.88 -0.96 -3.05
N ALA A 177 -17.59 -0.67 -2.83
CA ALA A 177 -16.54 -0.98 -3.78
C ALA A 177 -16.33 -2.48 -3.99
N VAL A 178 -16.39 -3.27 -2.92
CA VAL A 178 -16.33 -4.73 -3.00
C VAL A 178 -17.52 -5.29 -3.77
N GLN A 179 -18.73 -4.82 -3.49
CA GLN A 179 -19.95 -5.26 -4.20
C GLN A 179 -19.89 -4.93 -5.69
N ALA A 180 -19.49 -3.70 -6.04
CA ALA A 180 -19.31 -3.30 -7.44
C ALA A 180 -18.25 -4.16 -8.14
N ALA A 181 -17.08 -4.35 -7.51
CA ALA A 181 -16.00 -5.16 -8.07
C ALA A 181 -16.39 -6.64 -8.26
N LEU A 182 -17.13 -7.22 -7.31
CA LEU A 182 -17.67 -8.58 -7.43
C LEU A 182 -18.69 -8.70 -8.58
N ALA A 183 -19.46 -7.64 -8.84
CA ALA A 183 -20.40 -7.54 -9.94
C ALA A 183 -19.74 -7.18 -11.29
N GLY A 184 -18.43 -6.90 -11.32
CA GLY A 184 -17.71 -6.45 -12.51
C GLY A 184 -18.06 -5.03 -12.95
N THR A 185 -18.57 -4.19 -12.03
CA THR A 185 -18.91 -2.79 -12.27
C THR A 185 -17.95 -1.85 -11.55
N VAL A 186 -17.97 -0.56 -11.93
CA VAL A 186 -17.20 0.49 -11.26
C VAL A 186 -18.00 1.03 -10.07
N PRO A 187 -17.38 1.18 -8.89
CA PRO A 187 -18.07 1.79 -7.76
C PRO A 187 -18.42 3.24 -8.02
N GLU A 188 -19.56 3.68 -7.46
CA GLU A 188 -20.02 5.07 -7.55
C GLU A 188 -18.99 6.06 -6.96
N THR A 189 -18.37 5.68 -5.84
CA THR A 189 -17.30 6.44 -5.20
C THR A 189 -16.02 5.66 -5.35
N THR A 190 -15.07 6.21 -6.10
CA THR A 190 -13.76 5.58 -6.37
C THR A 190 -12.66 6.11 -5.45
N GLU A 191 -12.75 7.35 -4.98
CA GLU A 191 -11.75 7.94 -4.10
C GLU A 191 -12.39 8.76 -2.98
N THR A 192 -11.82 8.64 -1.78
CA THR A 192 -12.14 9.50 -0.64
C THR A 192 -10.86 9.84 0.15
N GLY A 193 -10.94 10.88 1.00
CA GLY A 193 -9.85 11.19 1.91
C GLY A 193 -9.77 10.18 3.06
N ALA A 194 -8.67 9.43 3.16
CA ALA A 194 -8.39 8.60 4.33
C ALA A 194 -8.27 9.47 5.59
N ARG A 195 -8.70 8.92 6.74
CA ARG A 195 -8.69 9.61 8.03
C ARG A 195 -7.96 8.75 9.06
N GLY A 196 -6.80 9.20 9.52
CA GLY A 196 -6.00 8.45 10.47
C GLY A 196 -4.67 9.13 10.78
N CYS A 197 -3.80 8.43 11.51
CA CYS A 197 -2.42 8.89 11.69
C CYS A 197 -1.63 8.69 10.40
N THR A 198 -0.60 9.50 10.19
CA THR A 198 0.34 9.28 9.08
C THR A 198 1.24 8.07 9.36
N ILE A 199 1.54 7.28 8.33
CA ILE A 199 2.54 6.21 8.40
C ILE A 199 3.90 6.81 8.81
N ARG A 200 4.54 6.22 9.82
CA ARG A 200 5.82 6.67 10.37
C ARG A 200 6.97 6.14 9.52
N PHE A 201 7.23 6.78 8.39
CA PHE A 201 8.34 6.42 7.51
C PHE A 201 9.72 6.65 8.17
N LYS A 202 10.63 5.67 8.00
CA LYS A 202 12.03 5.75 8.43
C LYS A 202 12.69 6.93 7.71
N ARG A 203 13.30 7.83 8.49
CA ARG A 203 14.00 9.00 7.93
C ARG A 203 15.25 8.52 7.17
N ARG A 204 15.30 8.78 5.86
CA ARG A 204 16.56 8.62 5.10
C ARG A 204 17.45 9.81 5.40
N ARG A 205 18.54 9.63 6.15
CA ARG A 205 19.62 10.62 6.15
C ARG A 205 20.30 10.51 4.78
N ARG A 206 20.22 11.58 4.00
CA ARG A 206 21.00 11.73 2.75
C ARG A 206 22.42 12.15 3.11
#